data_AF-A0A6N6WLZ1-F1
#
_entry.id   AF-A0A6N6WLZ1-F1
#
_cell.length_a   1.000
_cell.length_b   1.000
_cell.length_c   1.000
_cell.angle_alpha   90.00
_cell.angle_beta   90.00
_cell.angle_gamma   90.00
#
_symmetry.space_group_name_H-M   'P 1'
#
loop_
_entity.id
_entity.type
_entity.pdbx_description
1 polymer ?
#
loop_
_entity_poly.entity_id
_entity_poly.type
_entity_poly.pdbx_seq_one_letter_code
_entity_poly.pdbx_strand_id
1 'polypeptide(L)'
;MNKSYKSVWNEITGTYVAASELAKGRGKSSRKTALVTALLAIGVSMDAIAGGLDGGSATGAAAEAIGTGAKASATNAVAVGQGANATAANSIYIGGNTDGSGKAAAIDSVAIGTNTVVDDNSTAGIALGRLASVTNAQNGIAIGNASSVTAANAVALGANSTARWRTRCRMTARRTTR
;
A
#
# COMPACT_ATOMS: atom_id res chain seq x y z
N MET A 1 -21.70 27.90 -52.24
CA MET A 1 -21.91 26.48 -51.85
C MET A 1 -20.68 25.69 -52.28
N ASN A 2 -19.89 25.20 -51.32
CA ASN A 2 -18.63 24.47 -51.60
C ASN A 2 -18.92 23.10 -52.24
N LYS A 3 -18.27 22.80 -53.38
CA LYS A 3 -18.50 21.64 -54.26
C LYS A 3 -17.24 20.79 -54.50
N SER A 4 -16.40 20.58 -53.49
CA SER A 4 -15.17 19.79 -53.63
C SER A 4 -15.34 18.41 -53.00
N TYR A 5 -15.53 17.38 -53.84
CA TYR A 5 -15.61 15.96 -53.46
C TYR A 5 -14.67 15.16 -54.35
N LYS A 6 -14.05 14.10 -53.81
CA LYS A 6 -13.33 13.10 -54.62
C LYS A 6 -14.11 11.80 -54.65
N SER A 7 -14.24 11.21 -55.83
CA SER A 7 -14.75 9.85 -55.99
C SER A 7 -13.63 8.85 -55.69
N VAL A 8 -13.89 7.94 -54.75
CA VAL A 8 -12.96 6.87 -54.38
C VAL A 8 -13.60 5.54 -54.78
N TRP A 9 -12.85 4.70 -55.47
CA TRP A 9 -13.27 3.35 -55.84
C TRP A 9 -13.11 2.39 -54.65
N ASN A 10 -14.14 1.58 -54.36
CA ASN A 10 -14.07 0.51 -53.36
C ASN A 10 -14.08 -0.86 -54.06
N GLU A 11 -12.96 -1.58 -53.98
CA GLU A 11 -12.77 -2.89 -54.62
C GLU A 11 -13.61 -4.01 -53.99
N ILE A 12 -14.00 -3.88 -52.72
CA ILE A 12 -14.78 -4.90 -52.01
C ILE A 12 -16.25 -4.86 -52.43
N THR A 13 -16.77 -3.67 -52.70
CA THR A 13 -18.20 -3.47 -53.02
C THR A 13 -18.46 -3.14 -54.49
N GLY A 14 -17.42 -2.90 -55.30
CA GLY A 14 -17.54 -2.57 -56.72
C GLY A 14 -18.25 -1.24 -56.99
N THR A 15 -18.12 -0.26 -56.08
CA THR A 15 -18.87 1.00 -56.13
C THR A 15 -17.97 2.24 -55.97
N TYR A 16 -18.40 3.35 -56.55
CA TYR A 16 -17.79 4.68 -56.34
C TYR A 16 -18.41 5.36 -55.11
N VAL A 17 -17.57 5.77 -54.17
CA VAL A 17 -17.96 6.50 -52.95
C VAL A 17 -17.51 7.95 -53.06
N ALA A 18 -18.42 8.91 -52.83
CA ALA A 18 -18.07 10.32 -52.74
C ALA A 18 -17.53 10.64 -51.34
N ALA A 19 -16.24 10.94 -51.22
CA ALA A 19 -15.61 11.35 -49.97
C ALA A 19 -15.45 12.87 -49.93
N SER A 20 -15.96 13.50 -48.87
CA SER A 20 -15.77 14.94 -48.63
C SER A 20 -14.35 15.21 -48.12
N GLU A 21 -13.62 16.11 -48.79
CA GLU A 21 -12.26 16.51 -48.41
C GLU A 21 -12.20 17.26 -47.06
N LEU A 22 -13.37 17.71 -46.57
CA LEU A 22 -13.50 18.44 -45.29
C LEU A 22 -13.64 17.50 -44.08
N ALA A 23 -13.71 16.18 -44.27
CA ALA A 23 -13.85 15.25 -43.17
C ALA A 23 -12.50 15.06 -42.44
N LYS A 24 -12.31 15.77 -41.32
CA LYS A 24 -11.21 15.50 -40.38
C LYS A 24 -11.29 14.05 -39.90
N GLY A 25 -10.25 13.28 -40.16
CA GLY A 25 -10.12 11.91 -39.65
C GLY A 25 -10.27 11.90 -38.13
N ARG A 26 -11.30 11.21 -37.62
CA ARG A 26 -11.40 10.91 -36.19
C ARG A 26 -10.36 9.85 -35.85
N GLY A 27 -9.12 10.28 -35.60
CA GLY A 27 -8.12 9.45 -34.95
C GLY A 27 -8.63 9.03 -33.57
N LYS A 28 -8.41 7.76 -33.20
CA LYS A 28 -8.75 7.22 -31.89
C LYS A 28 -8.11 8.10 -30.82
N SER A 29 -8.93 8.78 -30.01
CA SER A 29 -8.43 9.71 -28.99
C SER A 29 -7.63 8.95 -27.93
N SER A 30 -6.30 8.96 -28.03
CA SER A 30 -5.42 8.58 -26.92
C SER A 30 -5.33 9.76 -25.95
N ARG A 31 -6.38 9.96 -25.15
CA ARG A 31 -6.46 10.97 -24.07
C ARG A 31 -5.39 10.82 -22.96
N LYS A 32 -4.39 9.94 -23.13
CA LYS A 32 -3.35 9.66 -22.12
C LYS A 32 -1.98 10.30 -22.41
N THR A 33 -1.76 10.86 -23.61
CA THR A 33 -0.43 11.35 -24.01
C THR A 33 -0.21 12.86 -23.79
N ALA A 34 -1.28 13.66 -23.72
CA ALA A 34 -1.16 15.13 -23.65
C ALA A 34 -0.57 15.65 -22.32
N LEU A 35 -0.77 14.93 -21.22
CA LEU A 35 -0.27 15.36 -19.91
C LEU A 35 1.25 15.21 -19.79
N VAL A 36 1.82 14.19 -20.45
CA VAL A 36 3.27 13.88 -20.37
C VAL A 36 4.08 14.94 -21.11
N THR A 37 3.65 15.39 -22.29
CA THR A 37 4.38 16.39 -23.08
C THR A 37 4.33 17.80 -22.49
N ALA A 38 3.27 18.16 -21.76
CA ALA A 38 3.18 19.49 -21.14
C ALA A 38 4.14 19.65 -19.94
N LEU A 39 4.44 18.56 -19.23
CA LEU A 39 5.31 18.54 -18.06
C LEU A 39 6.80 18.58 -18.42
N LEU A 40 7.19 18.04 -19.58
CA LEU A 40 8.54 18.15 -20.13
C LEU A 40 8.93 19.59 -20.51
N ALA A 41 7.96 20.44 -20.85
CA ALA A 41 8.20 21.82 -21.29
C ALA A 41 8.53 22.81 -20.14
N ILE A 42 8.33 22.43 -18.88
CA ILE A 42 8.53 23.28 -17.70
C ILE A 42 9.77 22.92 -16.86
N GLY A 43 10.60 21.97 -17.31
CA GLY A 43 11.90 21.70 -16.68
C GLY A 43 11.83 21.19 -15.22
N VAL A 44 10.66 20.78 -14.75
CA VAL A 44 10.52 20.18 -13.42
C VAL A 44 11.00 18.73 -13.47
N SER A 45 12.03 18.42 -12.68
CA SER A 45 12.42 17.04 -12.41
C SER A 45 11.30 16.38 -11.59
N MET A 46 10.44 15.62 -12.25
CA MET A 46 9.49 14.74 -11.55
C MET A 46 10.18 13.40 -11.28
N ASP A 47 10.22 13.01 -10.01
CA ASP A 47 10.56 11.64 -9.66
C ASP A 47 9.57 10.70 -10.34
N ALA A 48 10.08 9.62 -10.93
CA ALA A 48 9.25 8.62 -11.58
C ALA A 48 8.40 7.92 -10.52
N ILE A 49 7.12 8.30 -10.40
CA ILE A 49 6.17 7.57 -9.57
C ILE A 49 5.88 6.25 -10.31
N ALA A 50 6.32 5.13 -9.73
CA ALA A 50 5.97 3.78 -10.17
C ALA A 50 4.46 3.54 -9.89
N GLY A 51 3.60 4.19 -10.67
CA GLY A 51 2.16 4.08 -10.55
C GLY A 51 1.66 2.73 -11.05
N GLY A 52 1.45 1.79 -10.12
CA GLY A 52 0.27 0.94 -10.05
C GLY A 52 -0.08 0.02 -11.23
N LEU A 53 0.90 -0.60 -11.91
CA LEU A 53 0.59 -1.74 -12.80
C LEU A 53 -0.07 -2.91 -12.02
N ASP A 54 0.20 -3.00 -10.73
CA ASP A 54 -0.30 -4.03 -9.81
C ASP A 54 -1.51 -3.58 -8.95
N GLY A 55 -1.94 -2.32 -9.09
CA GLY A 55 -3.03 -1.72 -8.32
C GLY A 55 -2.65 -1.18 -6.93
N GLY A 56 -1.36 -0.98 -6.62
CA GLY A 56 -0.88 -0.31 -5.40
C GLY A 56 -0.97 1.22 -5.46
N SER A 57 -0.98 1.86 -4.29
CA SER A 57 -1.01 3.31 -4.10
C SER A 57 0.13 3.77 -3.18
N ALA A 58 1.20 4.30 -3.77
CA ALA A 58 2.34 4.89 -3.08
C ALA A 58 2.23 6.42 -3.12
N THR A 59 1.73 7.03 -2.05
CA THR A 59 1.55 8.50 -1.97
C THR A 59 2.62 9.20 -1.13
N GLY A 60 3.40 8.44 -0.36
CA GLY A 60 4.53 8.97 0.39
C GLY A 60 5.76 9.24 -0.49
N ALA A 61 6.64 10.14 -0.06
CA ALA A 61 7.93 10.36 -0.72
C ALA A 61 8.80 9.10 -0.57
N ALA A 62 9.41 8.63 -1.67
CA ALA A 62 10.17 7.39 -1.70
C ALA A 62 9.43 6.19 -1.08
N ALA A 63 8.10 6.12 -1.29
CA ALA A 63 7.28 5.02 -0.81
C ALA A 63 7.08 3.97 -1.91
N GLU A 64 6.92 2.71 -1.50
CA GLU A 64 6.68 1.58 -2.39
C GLU A 64 5.37 0.89 -2.02
N ALA A 65 4.45 0.78 -2.97
CA ALA A 65 3.20 0.04 -2.79
C ALA A 65 3.06 -0.99 -3.92
N ILE A 66 3.09 -2.27 -3.56
CA ILE A 66 3.04 -3.38 -4.51
C ILE A 66 1.83 -4.26 -4.21
N GLY A 67 0.93 -4.38 -5.18
CA GLY A 67 -0.25 -5.25 -5.13
C GLY A 67 -1.58 -4.50 -5.00
N THR A 68 -2.67 -5.17 -5.37
CA THR A 68 -3.98 -4.53 -5.49
C THR A 68 -4.48 -4.02 -4.14
N GLY A 69 -4.70 -2.71 -4.04
CA GLY A 69 -5.13 -2.05 -2.81
C GLY A 69 -4.02 -1.91 -1.76
N ALA A 70 -2.76 -2.24 -2.09
CA ALA A 70 -1.63 -1.89 -1.24
C ALA A 70 -1.54 -0.37 -1.09
N LYS A 71 -1.26 0.12 0.11
CA LYS A 71 -1.21 1.52 0.47
C LYS A 71 0.05 1.81 1.25
N ALA A 72 0.94 2.61 0.66
CA ALA A 72 2.13 3.16 1.29
C ALA A 72 2.02 4.70 1.30
N SER A 73 1.58 5.27 2.43
CA SER A 73 1.14 6.68 2.46
C SER A 73 2.09 7.67 3.14
N ALA A 74 3.22 7.21 3.67
CA ALA A 74 4.19 8.05 4.37
C ALA A 74 5.60 7.89 3.76
N THR A 75 6.52 8.78 4.14
CA THR A 75 7.91 8.77 3.63
C THR A 75 8.59 7.43 3.92
N ASN A 76 9.26 6.86 2.90
CA ASN A 76 9.94 5.56 2.97
C ASN A 76 9.03 4.39 3.42
N ALA A 77 7.71 4.52 3.30
CA ALA A 77 6.80 3.44 3.66
C ALA A 77 6.80 2.36 2.57
N VAL A 78 6.82 1.10 2.97
CA VAL A 78 6.82 -0.06 2.08
C VAL A 78 5.58 -0.90 2.36
N ALA A 79 4.69 -1.05 1.39
CA ALA A 79 3.51 -1.91 1.47
C ALA A 79 3.52 -2.94 0.35
N VAL A 80 3.68 -4.23 0.66
CA VAL A 80 3.74 -5.32 -0.33
C VAL A 80 2.70 -6.38 -0.02
N GLY A 81 1.76 -6.60 -0.93
CA GLY A 81 0.67 -7.57 -0.83
C GLY A 81 -0.70 -6.95 -1.04
N GLN A 82 -1.71 -7.78 -1.36
CA GLN A 82 -3.08 -7.32 -1.56
C GLN A 82 -3.61 -6.65 -0.28
N GLY A 83 -4.01 -5.38 -0.38
CA GLY A 83 -4.51 -4.60 0.77
C GLY A 83 -3.45 -4.19 1.81
N ALA A 84 -2.16 -4.50 1.59
CA ALA A 84 -1.07 -4.14 2.50
C ALA A 84 -1.14 -2.66 2.90
N ASN A 85 -0.93 -2.33 4.17
CA ASN A 85 -1.23 -0.98 4.67
C ASN A 85 -0.10 -0.45 5.56
N ALA A 86 0.84 0.28 4.95
CA ALA A 86 1.95 0.96 5.62
C ALA A 86 1.70 2.47 5.63
N THR A 87 1.31 3.02 6.78
CA THR A 87 0.81 4.41 6.86
C THR A 87 1.72 5.37 7.59
N ALA A 88 2.85 4.91 8.12
CA ALA A 88 3.76 5.73 8.93
C ALA A 88 5.16 5.79 8.32
N ALA A 89 5.95 6.78 8.73
CA ALA A 89 7.29 6.98 8.19
C ALA A 89 8.18 5.75 8.46
N ASN A 90 8.93 5.34 7.44
CA ASN A 90 9.78 4.15 7.45
C ASN A 90 9.05 2.85 7.84
N SER A 91 7.72 2.81 7.75
CA SER A 91 6.96 1.61 8.13
C SER A 91 6.95 0.59 7.01
N ILE A 92 7.03 -0.68 7.37
CA ILE A 92 7.08 -1.81 6.43
C ILE A 92 5.90 -2.72 6.71
N TYR A 93 5.06 -2.94 5.71
CA TYR A 93 4.00 -3.94 5.70
C TYR A 93 4.22 -4.93 4.57
N ILE A 94 4.45 -6.20 4.88
CA ILE A 94 4.61 -7.24 3.87
C ILE A 94 3.65 -8.40 4.18
N GLY A 95 2.65 -8.58 3.33
CA GLY A 95 1.62 -9.61 3.50
C GLY A 95 0.26 -9.14 2.97
N GLY A 96 -0.66 -10.08 2.80
CA GLY A 96 -2.05 -9.75 2.48
C GLY A 96 -2.78 -9.18 3.68
N ASN A 97 -3.62 -8.17 3.47
CA ASN A 97 -4.56 -7.66 4.46
C ASN A 97 -5.97 -8.01 4.01
N THR A 98 -6.39 -9.24 4.26
CA THR A 98 -7.60 -9.81 3.68
C THR A 98 -8.87 -9.39 4.42
N ASP A 99 -8.76 -8.97 5.69
CA ASP A 99 -9.88 -8.52 6.53
C ASP A 99 -9.87 -7.02 6.85
N GLY A 100 -8.88 -6.28 6.34
CA GLY A 100 -8.72 -4.85 6.57
C GLY A 100 -8.13 -4.46 7.93
N SER A 101 -7.90 -5.41 8.84
CA SER A 101 -7.32 -5.14 10.17
C SER A 101 -5.82 -4.88 10.13
N GLY A 102 -5.13 -5.45 9.15
CA GLY A 102 -3.68 -5.41 9.01
C GLY A 102 -3.15 -4.01 8.74
N LYS A 103 -2.12 -3.61 9.49
CA LYS A 103 -1.46 -2.31 9.34
C LYS A 103 -0.06 -2.25 9.96
N ALA A 104 0.80 -1.42 9.38
CA ALA A 104 2.05 -0.93 9.98
C ALA A 104 1.90 0.59 10.15
N ALA A 105 1.27 0.98 11.26
CA ALA A 105 0.78 2.34 11.48
C ALA A 105 1.68 3.20 12.38
N ALA A 106 2.72 2.63 12.97
CA ALA A 106 3.71 3.35 13.78
C ALA A 106 4.99 3.67 13.00
N ILE A 107 5.69 4.72 13.41
CA ILE A 107 6.99 5.10 12.87
C ILE A 107 8.00 3.97 13.12
N ASP A 108 8.82 3.66 12.11
CA ASP A 108 9.82 2.59 12.12
C ASP A 108 9.23 1.20 12.43
N SER A 109 7.93 1.00 12.20
CA SER A 109 7.26 -0.28 12.46
C SER A 109 7.45 -1.30 11.35
N VAL A 110 7.47 -2.58 11.72
CA VAL A 110 7.57 -3.69 10.78
C VAL A 110 6.43 -4.67 11.05
N ALA A 111 5.55 -4.87 10.07
CA ALA A 111 4.48 -5.86 10.10
C ALA A 111 4.64 -6.82 8.93
N ILE A 112 4.94 -8.09 9.20
CA ILE A 112 5.13 -9.12 8.16
C ILE A 112 4.21 -10.31 8.41
N GLY A 113 3.37 -10.64 7.44
CA GLY A 113 2.41 -11.73 7.47
C GLY A 113 0.98 -11.27 7.22
N THR A 114 0.08 -12.22 6.96
CA THR A 114 -1.33 -11.93 6.68
C THR A 114 -2.04 -11.35 7.90
N ASN A 115 -2.66 -10.18 7.74
CA ASN A 115 -3.46 -9.47 8.75
C ASN A 115 -2.65 -9.21 10.04
N THR A 116 -1.36 -8.94 9.88
CA THR A 116 -0.44 -8.55 10.96
C THR A 116 -0.72 -7.10 11.37
N VAL A 117 -0.56 -6.75 12.65
CA VAL A 117 -0.85 -5.42 13.17
C VAL A 117 0.32 -4.87 13.96
N VAL A 118 0.78 -3.67 13.60
CA VAL A 118 1.48 -2.76 14.50
C VAL A 118 0.67 -1.46 14.51
N ASP A 119 0.08 -1.13 15.66
CA ASP A 119 -0.73 0.08 15.79
C ASP A 119 0.11 1.37 15.80
N ASP A 120 -0.57 2.51 15.73
CA ASP A 120 0.03 3.85 15.67
C ASP A 120 0.83 4.24 16.93
N ASN A 121 0.47 3.67 18.08
CA ASN A 121 1.15 3.92 19.36
C ASN A 121 2.35 2.99 19.63
N SER A 122 2.70 2.10 18.70
CA SER A 122 3.78 1.11 18.86
C SER A 122 5.01 1.47 18.03
N THR A 123 5.58 2.67 18.22
CA THR A 123 6.84 3.10 17.58
C THR A 123 7.91 2.01 17.68
N ALA A 124 8.60 1.74 16.57
CA ALA A 124 9.59 0.67 16.42
C ALA A 124 9.05 -0.74 16.79
N GLY A 125 7.73 -0.94 16.72
CA GLY A 125 7.08 -2.22 16.94
C GLY A 125 7.32 -3.18 15.78
N ILE A 126 7.59 -4.45 16.10
CA ILE A 126 7.87 -5.51 15.14
C ILE A 126 6.86 -6.63 15.36
N ALA A 127 6.00 -6.88 14.37
CA ALA A 127 5.07 -7.99 14.35
C ALA A 127 5.37 -8.89 13.15
N LEU A 128 5.69 -10.17 13.40
CA LEU A 128 6.05 -11.15 12.37
C LEU A 128 5.19 -12.42 12.55
N GLY A 129 4.35 -12.72 11.56
CA GLY A 129 3.47 -13.90 11.52
C GLY A 129 2.02 -13.51 11.28
N ARG A 130 1.25 -14.44 10.69
CA ARG A 130 -0.19 -14.25 10.46
C ARG A 130 -0.88 -13.87 11.79
N LEU A 131 -1.67 -12.80 11.79
CA LEU A 131 -2.35 -12.25 12.99
C LEU A 131 -1.43 -11.84 14.15
N ALA A 132 -0.11 -11.73 13.95
CA ALA A 132 0.76 -11.17 14.98
C ALA A 132 0.38 -9.72 15.25
N SER A 133 0.43 -9.29 16.51
CA SER A 133 -0.02 -7.96 16.93
C SER A 133 0.91 -7.33 17.96
N VAL A 134 1.33 -6.10 17.70
CA VAL A 134 1.93 -5.18 18.67
C VAL A 134 0.99 -3.99 18.81
N THR A 135 0.38 -3.84 19.98
CA THR A 135 -0.67 -2.85 20.25
C THR A 135 -0.36 -2.08 21.52
N ASN A 136 -0.28 -0.75 21.45
CA ASN A 136 0.12 0.13 22.56
C ASN A 136 1.44 -0.33 23.24
N ALA A 137 2.39 -0.78 22.44
CA ALA A 137 3.63 -1.40 22.92
C ALA A 137 4.83 -0.91 22.10
N GLN A 138 5.35 0.27 22.46
CA GLN A 138 6.60 0.79 21.90
C GLN A 138 7.73 -0.22 22.05
N ASN A 139 8.56 -0.39 21.00
CA ASN A 139 9.62 -1.40 20.92
C ASN A 139 9.13 -2.84 21.18
N GLY A 140 7.84 -3.11 21.07
CA GLY A 140 7.27 -4.43 21.27
C GLY A 140 7.61 -5.36 20.10
N ILE A 141 7.96 -6.61 20.40
CA ILE A 141 8.34 -7.61 19.39
C ILE A 141 7.44 -8.84 19.51
N ALA A 142 6.53 -9.02 18.57
CA ALA A 142 5.63 -10.17 18.46
C ALA A 142 6.08 -11.05 17.29
N ILE A 143 6.57 -12.27 17.54
CA ILE A 143 7.02 -13.19 16.50
C ILE A 143 6.30 -14.53 16.67
N GLY A 144 5.39 -14.84 15.75
CA GLY A 144 4.62 -16.08 15.73
C GLY A 144 3.19 -15.87 15.22
N ASN A 145 2.56 -16.96 14.77
CA ASN A 145 1.15 -16.89 14.41
C ASN A 145 0.31 -16.49 15.63
N ALA A 146 -0.48 -15.41 15.52
CA ALA A 146 -1.30 -14.88 16.61
C ALA A 146 -0.52 -14.53 17.89
N SER A 147 0.80 -14.26 17.81
CA SER A 147 1.54 -13.70 18.94
C SER A 147 1.08 -12.27 19.24
N SER A 148 0.98 -11.89 20.51
CA SER A 148 0.50 -10.57 20.91
C SER A 148 1.41 -9.89 21.94
N VAL A 149 1.75 -8.63 21.71
CA VAL A 149 2.48 -7.78 22.66
C VAL A 149 1.65 -6.54 22.98
N THR A 150 1.38 -6.33 24.26
CA THR A 150 0.65 -5.16 24.79
C THR A 150 1.39 -4.43 25.91
N ALA A 151 2.69 -4.70 26.04
CA ALA A 151 3.59 -4.00 26.95
C ALA A 151 4.80 -3.45 26.20
N ALA A 152 5.16 -2.20 26.49
CA ALA A 152 6.35 -1.58 25.91
C ALA A 152 7.62 -2.38 26.25
N ASN A 153 8.53 -2.50 25.29
CA ASN A 153 9.79 -3.25 25.37
C ASN A 153 9.60 -4.76 25.65
N ALA A 154 8.38 -5.30 25.53
CA ALA A 154 8.13 -6.70 25.77
C ALA A 154 8.27 -7.53 24.48
N VAL A 155 8.59 -8.81 24.65
CA VAL A 155 8.83 -9.73 23.55
C VAL A 155 7.95 -10.97 23.73
N ALA A 156 7.15 -11.30 22.71
CA ALA A 156 6.37 -12.52 22.63
C ALA A 156 6.90 -13.36 21.46
N LEU A 157 7.43 -14.55 21.76
CA LEU A 157 7.99 -15.48 20.78
C LEU A 157 7.20 -16.79 20.78
N GLY A 158 6.79 -17.24 19.60
CA GLY A 158 6.02 -18.46 19.39
C GLY A 158 4.55 -18.20 19.09
N ALA A 159 3.90 -19.18 18.47
CA ALA A 159 2.48 -19.09 18.13
C ALA A 159 1.62 -18.94 19.39
N ASN A 160 0.66 -18.01 19.38
CA ASN A 160 -0.23 -17.67 20.50
C ASN A 160 0.50 -17.16 21.76
N SER A 161 1.78 -16.82 21.68
CA SER A 161 2.50 -16.22 22.80
C SER A 161 1.95 -14.83 23.11
N THR A 162 1.88 -14.47 24.39
CA THR A 162 1.40 -13.15 24.82
C THR A 162 2.38 -12.51 25.80
N ALA A 163 2.82 -11.30 25.52
CA ALA A 163 3.62 -10.48 26.44
C ALA A 163 2.83 -9.21 26.83
N ARG A 164 2.59 -9.04 28.12
CA ARG A 164 1.79 -7.94 28.68
C ARG A 164 2.31 -7.54 30.06
N TRP A 165 1.92 -6.36 30.53
CA TRP A 165 2.22 -5.93 31.90
C TRP A 165 1.61 -6.90 32.91
N ARG A 166 2.36 -7.24 33.96
CA ARG A 166 1.77 -7.87 35.15
C ARG A 166 1.32 -6.77 36.09
N THR A 167 0.01 -6.55 36.22
CA THR A 167 -0.55 -5.46 37.05
C THR A 167 -0.34 -5.63 38.57
N ARG A 168 0.26 -6.74 39.05
CA ARG A 168 0.83 -6.90 40.41
C ARG A 168 1.34 -8.33 40.59
N CYS A 169 2.56 -8.49 41.11
CA CYS A 169 2.90 -9.70 41.87
C CYS A 169 2.65 -9.35 43.35
N ARG A 170 1.43 -9.58 43.85
CA ARG A 170 1.17 -9.42 45.29
C ARG A 170 1.78 -10.62 46.01
N MET A 171 3.02 -10.50 46.44
CA MET A 171 3.61 -11.42 47.42
C MET A 171 2.93 -11.16 48.76
N THR A 172 1.80 -11.82 49.00
CA THR A 172 1.20 -11.84 50.34
C THR A 172 2.05 -12.79 51.18
N ALA A 173 2.97 -12.25 51.98
CA ALA A 173 3.68 -13.04 52.97
C ALA A 173 2.65 -13.60 53.97
N ARG A 174 2.43 -14.93 53.94
CA ARG A 174 1.63 -15.62 54.94
C ARG A 174 2.44 -15.61 56.24
N ARG A 175 2.18 -14.64 57.11
CA ARG A 175 2.78 -14.57 58.45
C ARG A 175 2.19 -15.71 59.27
N THR A 176 2.90 -16.84 59.33
CA THR A 176 2.57 -17.94 60.24
C THR A 176 3.02 -17.52 61.64
N THR A 177 2.13 -16.91 62.41
CA THR A 177 2.32 -16.79 63.86
C THR A 177 2.03 -18.16 64.48
N ARG A 178 3.04 -18.72 65.14
CA ARG A 178 2.90 -19.82 66.10
C ARG A 178 2.28 -19.29 67.39
#